data_AF-A0AA39YY30-F1
#
_entry.id   AF-A0AA39YY30-F1
#
_cell.length_a   1.000
_cell.length_b   1.000
_cell.length_c   1.000
_cell.angle_alpha   90.00
_cell.angle_beta   90.00
_cell.angle_gamma   90.00
#
_symmetry.space_group_name_H-M   'P 1'
#
loop_
_entity.id
_entity.type
_entity.pdbx_description
1 polymer ?
#
loop_
_entity_poly.entity_id
_entity_poly.type
_entity_poly.pdbx_seq_one_letter_code
_entity_poly.pdbx_strand_id
1 'polypeptide(L)'
;MVNTDDTTKNNVPRINKRPLVANTPALRFAQLVLKHKAELSFHLTKMEPILNKSVQNLKQLVQKIAAGLAGMNAVMGGNFRKRLLELSFDILHNEGQRMMMAGSCERVWKEDSDLLASLEELEAEKEKAQKEWEMARKKLRILRVRKKNAIRCVEVLKAYLEEVREKQQGTI
;
A
#
# COMPACT_ATOMS: atom_id res chain seq x y z
N MET A 1 -26.58 -61.73 -15.00
CA MET A 1 -26.62 -60.44 -14.26
C MET A 1 -25.20 -59.94 -14.12
N VAL A 2 -25.08 -58.61 -14.14
CA VAL A 2 -23.91 -57.82 -14.54
C VAL A 2 -22.79 -57.84 -13.50
N ASN A 3 -21.55 -57.98 -13.98
CA ASN A 3 -20.30 -57.68 -13.28
C ASN A 3 -20.18 -56.18 -13.01
N THR A 4 -19.71 -55.79 -11.83
CA THR A 4 -18.85 -54.60 -11.68
C THR A 4 -18.01 -54.76 -10.42
N ASP A 5 -16.81 -55.30 -10.63
CA ASP A 5 -15.70 -55.18 -9.69
C ASP A 5 -15.26 -53.71 -9.61
N ASP A 6 -15.19 -53.28 -8.36
CA ASP A 6 -14.80 -51.95 -7.92
C ASP A 6 -13.28 -51.78 -8.06
N THR A 7 -12.80 -51.39 -9.25
CA THR A 7 -11.38 -51.08 -9.49
C THR A 7 -11.19 -49.85 -10.37
N THR A 8 -11.71 -48.70 -9.94
CA THR A 8 -11.18 -47.41 -10.40
C THR A 8 -10.01 -46.99 -9.52
N LYS A 9 -8.90 -47.73 -9.64
CA LYS A 9 -7.59 -47.18 -9.30
C LYS A 9 -7.38 -45.98 -10.21
N ASN A 10 -7.32 -44.80 -9.62
CA ASN A 10 -6.93 -43.54 -10.24
C ASN A 10 -5.61 -43.71 -11.01
N ASN A 11 -5.71 -44.09 -12.29
CA ASN A 11 -4.63 -43.97 -13.26
C ASN A 11 -4.50 -42.48 -13.60
N VAL A 12 -4.04 -41.68 -12.64
CA VAL A 12 -3.34 -40.44 -12.97
C VAL A 12 -2.02 -40.89 -13.58
N PRO A 13 -1.74 -40.61 -14.86
CA PRO A 13 -0.44 -40.93 -15.42
C PRO A 13 0.59 -40.16 -14.59
N ARG A 14 1.36 -40.86 -13.75
CA ARG A 14 2.63 -40.33 -13.27
C ARG A 14 3.48 -40.18 -14.52
N ILE A 15 3.44 -38.99 -15.12
CA ILE A 15 4.44 -38.57 -16.09
C ILE A 15 5.73 -38.53 -15.28
N ASN A 16 6.44 -39.66 -15.26
CA ASN A 16 7.80 -39.76 -14.75
C ASN A 16 8.68 -38.96 -15.71
N LYS A 17 8.61 -37.62 -15.62
CA LYS A 17 9.53 -36.73 -16.30
C LYS A 17 10.92 -37.10 -15.77
N ARG A 18 11.71 -37.80 -16.58
CA ARG A 18 13.12 -38.06 -16.26
C ARG A 18 13.75 -36.73 -15.84
N PRO A 19 14.48 -36.67 -14.71
CA PRO A 19 15.17 -35.46 -14.32
C PRO A 19 16.05 -35.00 -15.49
N LEU A 20 16.05 -33.70 -15.80
CA LEU A 20 17.00 -33.10 -16.74
C LEU A 20 18.39 -33.51 -16.25
N VAL A 21 19.14 -34.26 -17.06
CA VAL A 21 20.51 -34.62 -16.71
C VAL A 21 21.32 -33.34 -16.86
N ALA A 22 21.59 -32.67 -15.73
CA ALA A 22 22.26 -31.39 -15.67
C ALA A 22 23.76 -31.57 -15.95
N ASN A 23 24.08 -31.95 -17.19
CA ASN A 23 25.43 -32.29 -17.62
C ASN A 23 26.25 -31.05 -18.00
N THR A 24 25.60 -29.89 -18.16
CA THR A 24 26.30 -28.63 -18.47
C THR A 24 26.21 -27.63 -17.31
N PRO A 25 27.27 -26.85 -17.04
CA PRO A 25 27.24 -25.77 -16.06
C PRO A 25 26.08 -24.77 -16.29
N ALA A 26 25.76 -24.49 -17.55
CA ALA A 26 24.66 -23.59 -17.92
C ALA A 26 23.28 -24.12 -17.46
N LEU A 27 23.02 -25.42 -17.56
CA LEU A 27 21.77 -26.04 -17.09
C LEU A 27 21.64 -26.00 -15.56
N ARG A 28 22.73 -26.29 -14.84
CA ARG A 28 22.76 -26.19 -13.37
C ARG A 28 22.49 -24.75 -12.90
N PHE A 29 23.10 -23.79 -13.58
CA PHE A 29 22.89 -22.37 -13.30
C PHE A 29 21.44 -21.94 -13.58
N ALA A 30 20.87 -22.33 -14.72
CA ALA A 30 19.47 -22.02 -15.05
C ALA A 30 18.47 -22.60 -14.03
N GLN A 31 18.70 -23.83 -13.56
CA GLN A 31 17.88 -24.44 -12.50
C GLN A 31 18.00 -23.72 -11.16
N LEU A 32 19.22 -23.30 -10.77
CA LEU A 32 19.45 -22.52 -9.57
C LEU A 32 18.75 -21.14 -9.64
N VAL A 33 18.90 -20.45 -10.77
CA VAL A 33 18.23 -19.17 -11.01
C VAL A 33 16.71 -19.34 -10.98
N LEU A 34 16.17 -20.39 -11.59
CA LEU A 34 14.73 -20.68 -11.53
C LEU A 34 14.23 -20.83 -10.09
N LYS A 35 14.97 -21.56 -9.24
CA LYS A 35 14.64 -21.72 -7.81
C LYS A 35 14.61 -20.36 -7.10
N HIS A 36 15.67 -19.57 -7.21
CA HIS A 36 15.75 -18.26 -6.56
C HIS A 36 14.68 -17.28 -7.07
N LYS A 37 14.37 -17.29 -8.38
CA LYS A 37 13.32 -16.43 -8.96
C LYS A 37 11.91 -16.88 -8.54
N ALA A 38 11.68 -18.18 -8.39
CA ALA A 38 10.41 -18.71 -7.88
C ALA A 38 10.19 -18.30 -6.42
N GLU A 39 11.22 -18.39 -5.58
CA GLU A 39 11.18 -17.94 -4.19
C GLU A 39 10.93 -16.44 -4.08
N LEU A 40 11.64 -15.63 -4.87
CA LEU A 40 11.39 -14.19 -4.96
C LEU A 40 9.95 -13.87 -5.37
N SER A 41 9.42 -14.55 -6.39
CA SER A 41 8.05 -14.38 -6.85
C SER A 41 7.02 -14.71 -5.76
N PHE A 42 7.28 -15.75 -4.98
CA PHE A 42 6.46 -16.14 -3.84
C PHE A 42 6.44 -15.05 -2.74
N HIS A 43 7.62 -14.55 -2.35
CA HIS A 43 7.71 -13.48 -1.36
C HIS A 43 7.02 -12.19 -1.83
N LEU A 44 7.21 -11.79 -3.09
CA LEU A 44 6.53 -10.62 -3.67
C LEU A 44 5.01 -10.81 -3.69
N THR A 45 4.53 -12.03 -3.95
CA THR A 45 3.10 -12.36 -3.94
C THR A 45 2.50 -12.24 -2.53
N LYS A 46 3.24 -12.66 -1.49
CA LYS A 46 2.82 -12.53 -0.09
C LYS A 46 2.86 -11.09 0.42
N MET A 47 3.84 -10.28 -0.01
CA MET A 47 3.96 -8.89 0.43
C MET A 47 2.92 -7.95 -0.18
N GLU A 48 2.48 -8.21 -1.43
CA GLU A 48 1.50 -7.36 -2.11
C GLU A 48 0.22 -7.06 -1.30
N PRO A 49 -0.51 -8.05 -0.75
CA PRO A 49 -1.73 -7.78 0.01
C PRO A 49 -1.47 -6.97 1.29
N ILE A 50 -0.33 -7.21 1.96
CA ILE A 50 0.06 -6.47 3.17
C ILE A 50 0.27 -4.99 2.84
N LEU A 51 1.04 -4.71 1.79
CA LEU A 51 1.30 -3.34 1.37
C LEU A 51 0.05 -2.66 0.81
N ASN A 52 -0.82 -3.41 0.12
CA ASN A 52 -2.11 -2.89 -0.34
C ASN A 52 -3.01 -2.48 0.84
N LYS A 53 -3.09 -3.30 1.90
CA LYS A 53 -3.84 -2.95 3.13
C LYS A 53 -3.27 -1.70 3.80
N SER A 54 -1.95 -1.58 3.89
CA SER A 54 -1.29 -0.38 4.42
C SER A 54 -1.63 0.88 3.63
N VAL A 55 -1.61 0.81 2.29
CA VAL A 55 -2.01 1.94 1.42
C VAL A 55 -3.47 2.34 1.64
N GLN A 56 -4.38 1.39 1.83
CA GLN A 56 -5.79 1.70 2.10
C GLN A 56 -5.97 2.37 3.47
N ASN A 57 -5.29 1.88 4.50
CA ASN A 57 -5.35 2.48 5.83
C ASN A 57 -4.84 3.92 5.83
N LEU A 58 -3.72 4.19 5.14
CA LEU A 58 -3.19 5.55 4.99
C LEU A 58 -4.15 6.46 4.21
N LYS A 59 -4.80 5.94 3.16
CA LYS A 59 -5.83 6.69 2.43
C LYS A 59 -7.00 7.08 3.34
N GLN A 60 -7.47 6.15 4.16
CA GLN A 60 -8.55 6.41 5.11
C GLN A 60 -8.15 7.43 6.17
N LEU A 61 -6.91 7.38 6.66
CA LEU A 61 -6.39 8.38 7.60
C LEU A 61 -6.42 9.78 6.99
N VAL A 62 -5.88 9.95 5.77
CA VAL A 62 -5.92 11.21 5.03
C VAL A 62 -7.36 11.71 4.88
N GLN A 63 -8.29 10.83 4.51
CA GLN A 63 -9.69 11.19 4.33
C GLN A 63 -10.35 11.64 5.64
N LYS A 64 -10.03 11.00 6.77
CA LYS A 64 -10.52 11.39 8.10
C LYS A 64 -10.04 12.79 8.50
N ILE A 65 -8.73 13.06 8.35
CA ILE A 65 -8.17 14.38 8.67
C ILE A 65 -8.77 15.46 7.76
N ALA A 66 -8.90 15.17 6.46
CA ALA A 66 -9.54 16.09 5.51
C ALA A 66 -11.01 16.36 5.83
N ALA A 67 -11.77 15.35 6.26
CA ALA A 67 -13.16 15.51 6.68
C ALA A 67 -13.28 16.36 7.96
N GLY A 68 -12.36 16.18 8.93
CA GLY A 68 -12.28 17.02 10.13
C GLY A 68 -12.10 18.50 9.77
N LEU A 69 -11.10 18.81 8.94
CA LEU A 69 -10.84 20.17 8.45
C LEU A 69 -12.03 20.76 7.66
N ALA A 70 -12.70 19.95 6.83
CA ALA A 70 -13.88 20.40 6.10
C ALA A 70 -15.06 20.70 7.04
N GLY A 71 -15.27 19.88 8.08
CA GLY A 71 -16.28 20.12 9.10
C GLY A 71 -16.03 21.42 9.88
N MET A 72 -14.78 21.69 10.27
CA MET A 72 -14.40 22.93 10.93
C MET A 72 -14.66 24.16 10.05
N ASN A 73 -14.30 24.10 8.77
CA ASN A 73 -14.60 25.17 7.82
C ASN A 73 -16.12 25.35 7.60
N ALA A 74 -16.89 24.26 7.57
CA ALA A 74 -18.35 24.34 7.44
C ALA A 74 -19.02 25.01 8.64
N VAL A 75 -18.61 24.66 9.88
CA VAL A 75 -19.11 25.28 11.11
C VAL A 75 -18.82 26.79 11.12
N MET A 76 -17.65 27.20 10.64
CA MET A 76 -17.28 28.62 10.55
C MET A 76 -17.82 29.34 9.30
N GLY A 77 -18.65 28.67 8.49
CA GLY A 77 -19.26 29.24 7.29
C GLY A 77 -18.27 29.66 6.22
N GLY A 78 -17.19 28.90 6.03
CA GLY A 78 -16.21 29.12 4.97
C GLY A 78 -14.78 29.06 5.48
N ASN A 79 -14.01 30.11 5.21
CA ASN A 79 -12.61 30.17 5.60
C ASN A 79 -12.50 30.36 7.12
N PHE A 80 -12.32 29.24 7.85
CA PHE A 80 -12.18 29.21 9.30
C PHE A 80 -11.21 30.29 9.79
N ARG A 81 -10.04 30.40 9.15
CA ARG A 81 -8.97 31.30 9.58
C ARG A 81 -9.38 32.76 9.47
N LYS A 82 -10.10 33.11 8.39
CA LYS A 82 -10.68 34.45 8.21
C LYS A 82 -11.77 34.74 9.25
N ARG A 83 -12.70 33.79 9.43
CA ARG A 83 -13.84 33.93 10.35
C ARG A 83 -13.40 34.03 11.81
N LEU A 84 -12.40 33.23 12.20
CA LEU A 84 -11.83 33.27 13.55
C LEU A 84 -11.20 34.64 13.80
N LEU A 85 -10.35 35.14 12.90
CA LEU A 85 -9.75 36.47 13.04
C LEU A 85 -10.82 37.57 13.13
N GLU A 86 -11.85 37.53 12.29
CA GLU A 86 -12.98 38.47 12.35
C GLU A 86 -13.69 38.42 13.71
N LEU A 87 -14.01 37.22 14.22
CA LEU A 87 -14.62 37.03 15.54
C LEU A 87 -13.72 37.51 16.69
N SER A 88 -12.42 37.20 16.65
CA SER A 88 -11.45 37.64 17.66
C SER A 88 -11.37 39.16 17.71
N PHE A 89 -11.34 39.83 16.55
CA PHE A 89 -11.35 41.30 16.48
C PHE A 89 -12.68 41.90 16.97
N ASP A 90 -13.81 41.30 16.64
CA ASP A 90 -15.13 41.75 17.11
C ASP A 90 -15.28 41.57 18.63
N ILE A 91 -14.80 40.46 19.19
CA ILE A 91 -14.81 40.20 20.64
C ILE A 91 -13.90 41.19 21.34
N LEU A 92 -12.68 41.41 20.86
CA LEU A 92 -11.77 42.42 21.41
C LEU A 92 -12.37 43.83 21.35
N HIS A 93 -13.05 44.19 20.26
CA HIS A 93 -13.70 45.48 20.11
C HIS A 93 -14.84 45.64 21.13
N ASN A 94 -15.69 44.62 21.28
CA ASN A 94 -16.84 44.64 22.18
C ASN A 94 -16.45 44.52 23.67
N GLU A 95 -15.46 43.69 24.00
CA GLU A 95 -14.91 43.59 25.36
C GLU A 95 -14.10 44.84 25.72
N GLY A 96 -13.33 45.39 24.79
CA GLY A 96 -12.64 46.66 24.94
C GLY A 96 -13.58 47.82 25.29
N GLN A 97 -14.81 47.81 24.75
CA GLN A 97 -15.86 48.76 25.11
C GLN A 97 -16.58 48.45 26.43
N ARG A 98 -16.56 47.20 26.91
CA ARG A 98 -17.29 46.74 28.12
C ARG A 98 -16.41 46.59 29.37
N MET A 99 -15.09 46.73 29.29
CA MET A 99 -14.20 46.31 30.38
C MET A 99 -14.24 47.21 31.63
N MET A 100 -14.68 46.62 32.75
CA MET A 100 -14.38 47.02 34.14
C MET A 100 -13.40 46.06 34.85
N MET A 101 -12.89 45.00 34.21
CA MET A 101 -12.01 44.00 34.86
C MET A 101 -10.77 43.67 34.01
N ALA A 102 -9.58 43.80 34.62
CA ALA A 102 -8.31 43.48 33.98
C ALA A 102 -8.16 41.96 33.72
N GLY A 103 -7.71 41.58 32.52
CA GLY A 103 -7.32 40.20 32.16
C GLY A 103 -8.30 39.39 31.29
N SER A 104 -9.47 39.93 30.92
CA SER A 104 -10.45 39.22 30.05
C SER A 104 -9.93 39.05 28.63
N CYS A 105 -9.43 40.13 28.01
CA CYS A 105 -8.94 40.08 26.62
C CYS A 105 -7.70 39.20 26.44
N GLU A 106 -6.83 39.09 27.46
CA GLU A 106 -5.65 38.22 27.39
C GLU A 106 -6.04 36.74 27.33
N ARG A 107 -7.13 36.36 28.03
CA ARG A 107 -7.65 34.99 28.01
C ARG A 107 -8.26 34.63 26.67
N VAL A 108 -9.13 35.49 26.14
CA VAL A 108 -9.76 35.31 24.81
C VAL A 108 -8.68 35.20 23.73
N TRP A 109 -7.68 36.09 23.75
CA TRP A 109 -6.57 36.05 22.80
C TRP A 109 -5.79 34.73 22.86
N LYS A 110 -5.56 34.21 24.07
CA LYS A 110 -4.85 32.94 24.26
C LYS A 110 -5.64 31.76 23.72
N GLU A 111 -6.94 31.70 24.00
CA GLU A 111 -7.83 30.62 23.51
C GLU A 111 -7.90 30.59 21.98
N ASP A 112 -8.01 31.74 21.33
CA ASP A 112 -8.02 31.84 19.86
C ASP A 112 -6.66 31.48 19.24
N SER A 113 -5.56 31.90 19.88
CA SER A 113 -4.20 31.54 19.45
C SER A 113 -3.94 30.03 19.55
N ASP A 114 -4.37 29.38 20.64
CA ASP A 114 -4.23 27.94 20.84
C ASP A 114 -5.05 27.15 19.80
N LEU A 115 -6.22 27.66 19.43
CA LEU A 115 -7.07 27.08 18.39
C LEU A 115 -6.45 27.20 16.98
N LEU A 116 -5.83 28.34 16.66
CA LEU A 116 -5.07 28.52 15.42
C LEU A 116 -3.87 27.57 15.34
N ALA A 117 -3.10 27.45 16.41
CA ALA A 117 -1.97 26.53 16.48
C ALA A 117 -2.42 25.08 16.24
N SER A 118 -3.49 24.65 16.89
CA SER A 118 -4.06 23.31 16.74
C SER A 118 -4.49 23.01 15.29
N LEU A 119 -4.96 24.03 14.56
CA LEU A 119 -5.34 23.89 13.15
C LEU A 119 -4.14 23.80 12.21
N GLU A 120 -3.12 24.62 12.45
CA GLU A 120 -1.87 24.56 11.69
C GLU A 120 -1.20 23.18 11.87
N GLU A 121 -1.24 22.63 13.08
CA GLU A 121 -0.81 21.26 13.36
C GLU A 121 -1.63 20.24 12.57
N LEU A 122 -2.96 20.34 12.57
CA LEU A 122 -3.85 19.42 11.84
C LEU A 122 -3.64 19.49 10.31
N GLU A 123 -3.40 20.68 9.76
CA GLU A 123 -3.05 20.88 8.36
C GLU A 123 -1.69 20.25 8.01
N ALA A 124 -0.69 20.42 8.87
CA ALA A 124 0.61 19.79 8.73
C ALA A 124 0.53 18.26 8.82
N GLU A 125 -0.29 17.73 9.73
CA GLU A 125 -0.57 16.30 9.86
C GLU A 125 -1.22 15.74 8.60
N LYS A 126 -2.19 16.46 8.01
CA LYS A 126 -2.79 16.09 6.72
C LYS A 126 -1.75 16.01 5.62
N GLU A 127 -0.88 17.00 5.50
CA GLU A 127 0.17 17.04 4.47
C GLU A 127 1.16 15.89 4.65
N LYS A 128 1.57 15.62 5.90
CA LYS A 128 2.45 14.49 6.24
C LYS A 128 1.80 13.15 5.88
N ALA A 129 0.55 12.93 6.30
CA ALA A 129 -0.20 11.71 5.99
C ALA A 129 -0.39 11.53 4.47
N GLN A 130 -0.61 12.61 3.73
CA GLN A 130 -0.71 12.60 2.27
C GLN A 130 0.60 12.15 1.62
N LYS A 131 1.75 12.71 2.04
CA LYS A 131 3.09 12.31 1.57
C LYS A 131 3.37 10.83 1.85
N GLU A 132 3.04 10.36 3.05
CA GLU A 132 3.20 8.95 3.43
C GLU A 132 2.35 8.02 2.56
N TRP A 133 1.09 8.40 2.32
CA TRP A 133 0.20 7.65 1.45
C TRP A 133 0.72 7.56 0.00
N GLU A 134 1.20 8.67 -0.56
CA GLU A 134 1.76 8.71 -1.91
C GLU A 134 3.02 7.84 -2.04
N MET A 135 3.89 7.90 -1.05
CA MET A 135 5.09 7.06 -0.98
C MET A 135 4.74 5.56 -0.87
N ALA A 136 3.76 5.20 -0.05
CA ALA A 136 3.28 3.82 0.06
C ALA A 136 2.67 3.34 -1.27
N ARG A 137 1.89 4.19 -1.95
CA ARG A 137 1.32 3.89 -3.27
C ARG A 137 2.40 3.67 -4.33
N LYS A 138 3.46 4.49 -4.33
CA LYS A 138 4.64 4.32 -5.21
C LYS A 138 5.35 3.00 -4.95
N LYS A 139 5.59 2.65 -3.68
CA LYS A 139 6.18 1.36 -3.29
C LYS A 139 5.33 0.18 -3.79
N LEU A 140 4.00 0.25 -3.64
CA LEU A 140 3.08 -0.79 -4.12
C LEU A 140 3.16 -0.96 -5.65
N ARG A 141 3.24 0.15 -6.40
CA ARG A 141 3.41 0.12 -7.85
C ARG A 141 4.71 -0.58 -8.25
N ILE A 142 5.83 -0.23 -7.61
CA ILE A 142 7.13 -0.86 -7.86
C ILE A 142 7.07 -2.36 -7.54
N LEU A 143 6.47 -2.74 -6.41
CA LEU A 143 6.33 -4.14 -6.01
C LEU A 143 5.53 -4.94 -7.05
N ARG A 144 4.42 -4.41 -7.56
CA ARG A 144 3.61 -5.06 -8.61
C ARG A 144 4.39 -5.27 -9.90
N VAL A 145 5.16 -4.27 -10.33
CA VAL A 145 6.03 -4.40 -11.51
C VAL A 145 7.10 -5.47 -11.28
N ARG A 146 7.76 -5.47 -10.12
CA ARG A 146 8.77 -6.48 -9.76
C ARG A 146 8.17 -7.89 -9.72
N LYS A 147 6.97 -8.04 -9.17
CA LYS A 147 6.23 -9.31 -9.14
C LYS A 147 5.95 -9.81 -10.56
N LYS A 148 5.38 -8.96 -11.42
CA LYS A 148 5.11 -9.31 -12.83
C LYS A 148 6.39 -9.74 -13.56
N ASN A 149 7.48 -9.01 -13.37
CA ASN A 149 8.77 -9.35 -13.98
C ASN A 149 9.34 -10.67 -13.43
N ALA A 150 9.24 -10.92 -12.12
CA ALA A 150 9.68 -12.16 -11.51
C ALA A 150 8.90 -13.38 -12.04
N ILE A 151 7.57 -13.26 -12.17
CA ILE A 151 6.72 -14.30 -12.77
C ILE A 151 7.15 -14.58 -14.21
N ARG A 152 7.31 -13.52 -15.03
CA ARG A 152 7.75 -13.68 -16.42
C ARG A 152 9.14 -14.32 -16.54
N CYS A 153 10.09 -13.94 -15.69
CA CYS A 153 11.40 -14.60 -15.63
C CYS A 153 11.28 -16.10 -15.33
N VAL A 154 10.43 -16.48 -14.37
CA VAL A 154 10.19 -17.88 -14.02
C VAL A 154 9.56 -18.64 -15.19
N GLU A 155 8.59 -18.07 -15.88
CA GLU A 155 7.94 -18.67 -17.05
C GLU A 155 8.94 -18.91 -18.19
N VAL A 156 9.75 -17.90 -18.53
CA VAL A 156 10.79 -18.01 -19.56
C VAL A 156 11.83 -19.08 -19.21
N LEU A 157 12.29 -19.12 -17.95
CA LEU A 157 13.25 -20.13 -17.49
C LEU A 157 12.65 -21.54 -17.51
N LYS A 158 11.37 -21.69 -17.17
CA LYS A 158 10.67 -22.98 -17.28
C LYS A 158 10.56 -23.43 -18.74
N ALA A 159 10.18 -22.55 -19.65
CA ALA A 159 10.07 -22.85 -21.08
C ALA A 159 11.44 -23.28 -21.65
N TYR A 160 12.50 -22.53 -21.35
CA TYR A 160 13.87 -22.88 -21.76
C TYR A 160 14.28 -24.27 -21.26
N LEU A 161 14.05 -24.58 -19.98
CA LEU A 161 14.39 -25.89 -19.43
C LEU A 161 13.56 -27.02 -20.03
N GLU A 162 12.30 -26.78 -20.40
CA GLU A 162 11.47 -27.78 -21.09
C GLU A 162 11.97 -28.02 -22.52
N GLU A 163 12.31 -26.97 -23.27
CA GLU A 163 12.88 -27.09 -24.63
C GLU A 163 14.19 -27.88 -24.61
N VAL A 164 15.08 -27.61 -23.65
CA VAL A 164 16.33 -28.38 -23.51
C VAL A 164 16.03 -29.84 -23.16
N ARG A 165 14.99 -30.11 -22.36
CA ARG A 165 14.57 -31.48 -22.03
C ARG A 165 14.08 -32.22 -23.27
N GLU A 166 13.24 -31.59 -24.07
CA GLU A 166 12.70 -32.17 -25.31
C GLU A 166 13.83 -32.52 -26.30
N LYS A 167 14.80 -31.61 -26.49
CA LYS A 167 15.97 -31.86 -27.33
C LYS A 167 16.80 -33.03 -26.84
N GLN A 168 17.02 -33.16 -25.52
CA GLN A 168 17.75 -34.30 -24.95
C GLN A 168 17.01 -35.64 -25.10
N GLN A 169 15.67 -35.63 -25.14
CA GLN A 169 14.87 -36.84 -25.29
C GLN A 169 14.75 -37.31 -26.74
N GLY A 170 14.77 -36.40 -27.72
CA GLY A 170 14.76 -36.71 -29.14
C GLY A 170 16.11 -37.12 -29.74
N THR A 171 17.17 -37.24 -28.92
CA THR A 171 18.51 -37.69 -29.36
C THR A 171 18.77 -39.18 -29.05
N ILE A 172 17.72 -39.96 -28.78
CA ILE A 172 17.76 -41.43 -28.60
C ILE A 172 17.01 -42.05 -29.78
#